data_AF-A0A2V9A713-F1
#
_entry.id   AF-A0A2V9A713-F1
#
_cell.length_a   1.000
_cell.length_b   1.000
_cell.length_c   1.000
_cell.angle_alpha   90.00
_cell.angle_beta   90.00
_cell.angle_gamma   90.00
#
_symmetry.space_group_name_H-M   'P 1'
#
loop_
_entity.id
_entity.type
_entity.pdbx_description
1 polymer ?
#
loop_
_entity_poly.entity_id
_entity_poly.type
_entity_poly.pdbx_seq_one_letter_code
_entity_poly.pdbx_strand_id
1 'polypeptide(L)'
;MRRAVDLDKNNPYYMSYLGVVLARSEGKWGEAERLCDSAVRMKRNQAQLYLNLAEVYAAAGRREDAREALESGLKFARRDVRLTIAMNKLTQRRSPVFSFLSRRHPLNRQLGMLRHRTMRLFGQAS
;
A
#
# COMPACT_ATOMS: atom_id res chain seq x y z
N MET A 1 12.07 4.22 -26.62
CA MET A 1 11.91 3.54 -25.32
C MET A 1 11.10 2.22 -25.34
N ARG A 2 10.34 1.87 -26.39
CA ARG A 2 9.60 0.59 -26.46
C ARG A 2 10.47 -0.66 -26.72
N ARG A 3 11.72 -0.50 -27.18
CA ARG A 3 12.62 -1.60 -27.60
C ARG A 3 13.48 -2.21 -26.49
N ALA A 4 13.51 -1.61 -25.30
CA ALA A 4 14.23 -2.14 -24.14
C ALA A 4 13.34 -3.04 -23.23
N VAL A 5 12.04 -3.12 -23.54
CA VAL A 5 11.05 -3.88 -22.76
C VAL A 5 11.02 -5.37 -23.15
N ASP A 6 11.69 -5.77 -24.23
CA ASP A 6 11.65 -7.14 -24.73
C ASP A 6 12.70 -8.08 -24.11
N LEU A 7 13.67 -7.57 -23.34
CA LEU A 7 14.78 -8.38 -22.83
C LEU A 7 14.57 -9.01 -21.45
N ASP A 8 13.52 -8.64 -20.69
CA ASP A 8 13.25 -9.31 -19.42
C ASP A 8 11.79 -9.14 -18.95
N LYS A 9 10.82 -9.46 -19.82
CA LYS A 9 9.37 -9.43 -19.50
C LYS A 9 8.98 -10.29 -18.30
N ASN A 10 9.85 -11.22 -17.89
CA ASN A 10 9.67 -12.11 -16.75
C ASN A 10 10.52 -11.74 -15.54
N ASN A 11 11.05 -10.52 -15.48
CA ASN A 11 11.71 -10.06 -14.27
C ASN A 11 10.67 -9.54 -13.26
N PRO A 12 10.53 -10.17 -12.08
CA PRO A 12 9.55 -9.73 -11.09
C PRO A 12 9.80 -8.29 -10.62
N TYR A 13 11.05 -7.82 -10.63
CA TYR A 13 11.35 -6.44 -10.26
C TYR A 13 10.78 -5.47 -11.30
N TYR A 14 11.07 -5.65 -12.60
CA TYR A 14 10.53 -4.78 -13.64
C TYR A 14 9.00 -4.82 -13.70
N MET A 15 8.39 -6.00 -13.56
CA MET A 15 6.93 -6.13 -13.49
C MET A 15 6.36 -5.32 -12.32
N SER A 16 6.93 -5.44 -11.12
CA SER A 16 6.44 -4.71 -9.95
C SER A 16 6.67 -3.19 -10.06
N TYR A 17 7.79 -2.74 -10.62
CA TYR A 17 8.03 -1.31 -10.85
C TYR A 17 7.10 -0.74 -11.92
N LEU A 18 6.83 -1.49 -13.00
CA LEU A 18 5.82 -1.11 -13.98
C LEU A 18 4.43 -0.98 -13.34
N GLY A 19 4.06 -1.91 -12.46
CA GLY A 19 2.82 -1.82 -11.71
C GLY A 19 2.72 -0.52 -10.89
N VAL A 20 3.78 -0.17 -10.16
CA VAL A 20 3.86 1.11 -9.41
C VAL A 20 3.72 2.33 -10.33
N VAL A 21 4.37 2.32 -11.49
CA VAL A 21 4.26 3.42 -12.46
C VAL A 21 2.82 3.54 -12.96
N LEU A 22 2.21 2.44 -13.44
CA LEU A 22 0.83 2.42 -13.93
C LEU A 22 -0.18 2.90 -12.88
N ALA A 23 0.02 2.51 -11.62
CA ALA A 23 -0.77 3.00 -10.51
C ALA A 23 -0.64 4.53 -10.40
N ARG A 24 0.58 5.06 -10.29
CA ARG A 24 0.80 6.49 -10.03
C ARG A 24 0.50 7.41 -11.20
N SER A 25 0.83 7.01 -12.43
CA SER A 25 0.72 7.89 -13.61
C SER A 25 -0.62 7.78 -14.30
N GLU A 26 -1.22 6.59 -14.32
CA GLU A 26 -2.42 6.30 -15.12
C GLU A 26 -3.65 5.93 -14.27
N GLY A 27 -3.49 5.72 -12.96
CA GLY A 27 -4.57 5.28 -12.08
C GLY A 27 -5.10 3.89 -12.42
N LYS A 28 -4.32 3.07 -13.14
CA LYS A 28 -4.72 1.72 -13.57
C LYS A 28 -4.49 0.70 -12.46
N TRP A 29 -5.20 0.86 -11.34
CA TRP A 29 -4.98 0.09 -10.11
C TRP A 29 -5.09 -1.42 -10.30
N GLY A 30 -6.08 -1.92 -11.06
CA GLY A 30 -6.29 -3.36 -11.26
C GLY A 30 -5.26 -4.02 -12.17
N GLU A 31 -4.65 -3.29 -13.11
CA GLU A 31 -3.52 -3.80 -13.89
C GLU A 31 -2.23 -3.77 -13.07
N ALA A 32 -2.00 -2.67 -12.35
CA ALA A 32 -0.87 -2.51 -11.45
C ALA A 32 -0.82 -3.61 -10.37
N GLU A 33 -1.96 -3.90 -9.75
CA GLU A 33 -2.09 -4.97 -8.76
C GLU A 33 -1.72 -6.33 -9.36
N ARG A 34 -2.25 -6.67 -10.54
CA ARG A 34 -1.94 -7.95 -11.21
C ARG A 34 -0.45 -8.12 -11.49
N LEU A 35 0.22 -7.05 -11.93
CA LEU A 35 1.67 -7.08 -12.18
C LEU A 35 2.48 -7.28 -10.89
N CYS A 36 2.15 -6.53 -9.84
CA CYS A 36 2.83 -6.64 -8.55
C CYS A 36 2.54 -7.98 -7.85
N ASP A 37 1.31 -8.48 -7.89
CA ASP A 37 0.96 -9.79 -7.32
C ASP A 37 1.67 -10.93 -8.07
N SER A 38 1.71 -10.87 -9.41
CA SER A 38 2.47 -11.82 -10.22
C SER A 38 3.96 -11.80 -9.84
N ALA A 39 4.55 -10.61 -9.69
CA ALA A 39 5.92 -10.49 -9.25
C ALA A 39 6.17 -11.13 -7.86
N VAL A 40 5.29 -10.88 -6.90
CA VAL A 40 5.35 -11.51 -5.56
C VAL A 40 5.27 -13.03 -5.66
N ARG A 41 4.39 -13.58 -6.50
CA ARG A 41 4.28 -15.03 -6.73
C ARG A 41 5.55 -15.64 -7.31
N MET A 42 6.26 -14.91 -8.18
CA MET A 42 7.52 -15.36 -8.77
C MET A 42 8.66 -15.40 -7.75
N LYS A 43 8.74 -14.42 -6.82
CA LYS A 43 9.77 -14.38 -5.77
C LYS A 43 9.22 -13.94 -4.42
N ARG A 44 8.64 -14.90 -3.70
CA ARG A 44 7.96 -14.67 -2.41
C ARG A 44 8.85 -14.17 -1.27
N ASN A 45 10.17 -14.36 -1.34
CA ASN A 45 11.11 -13.96 -0.29
C ASN A 45 11.71 -12.55 -0.51
N GLN A 46 11.21 -11.80 -1.50
CA GLN A 46 11.76 -10.49 -1.86
C GLN A 46 10.92 -9.35 -1.29
N ALA A 47 11.45 -8.66 -0.29
CA ALA A 47 10.78 -7.54 0.39
C ALA A 47 10.36 -6.42 -0.58
N GLN A 48 11.18 -6.11 -1.58
CA GLN A 48 10.91 -5.05 -2.55
C GLN A 48 9.57 -5.25 -3.28
N LEU A 49 9.18 -6.49 -3.55
CA LEU A 49 7.95 -6.79 -4.30
C LEU A 49 6.71 -6.50 -3.45
N TYR A 50 6.76 -6.79 -2.15
CA TYR A 50 5.70 -6.42 -1.22
C TYR A 50 5.63 -4.92 -0.97
N LEU A 51 6.77 -4.22 -0.95
CA LEU A 51 6.80 -2.75 -0.88
C LEU A 51 6.08 -2.14 -2.09
N ASN A 52 6.40 -2.62 -3.30
CA ASN A 52 5.78 -2.15 -4.53
C ASN A 52 4.28 -2.49 -4.57
N LEU A 53 3.87 -3.69 -4.14
CA LEU A 53 2.46 -4.06 -4.04
C LEU A 53 1.70 -3.17 -3.03
N ALA A 54 2.29 -2.94 -1.85
CA ALA A 54 1.69 -2.07 -0.84
C ALA A 54 1.59 -0.62 -1.31
N GLU A 55 2.54 -0.15 -2.12
CA GLU A 55 2.51 1.17 -2.73
C GLU A 55 1.38 1.30 -3.77
N VAL A 56 1.17 0.28 -4.60
CA VAL A 56 0.02 0.23 -5.53
C VAL A 56 -1.29 0.32 -4.76
N TYR A 57 -1.46 -0.48 -3.70
CA TYR A 57 -2.65 -0.42 -2.86
C TYR A 57 -2.82 0.93 -2.17
N ALA A 58 -1.74 1.52 -1.65
CA ALA A 58 -1.79 2.83 -1.02
C ALA A 58 -2.19 3.93 -2.00
N ALA A 59 -1.68 3.89 -3.24
CA ALA A 59 -2.04 4.83 -4.30
C ALA A 59 -3.51 4.68 -4.73
N ALA A 60 -4.05 3.46 -4.70
CA ALA A 60 -5.46 3.18 -4.92
C ALA A 60 -6.37 3.51 -3.72
N GLY A 61 -5.84 4.07 -2.62
CA GLY A 61 -6.60 4.34 -1.38
C GLY A 61 -6.95 3.11 -0.55
N ARG A 62 -6.51 1.91 -0.97
CA ARG A 62 -6.77 0.61 -0.33
C ARG A 62 -5.78 0.34 0.81
N ARG A 63 -5.90 1.12 1.88
CA ARG A 63 -4.92 1.13 2.98
C ARG A 63 -4.81 -0.19 3.75
N GLU A 64 -5.91 -0.93 3.91
CA GLU A 64 -5.88 -2.23 4.59
C GLU A 64 -5.15 -3.28 3.74
N ASP A 65 -5.40 -3.33 2.43
CA ASP A 65 -4.69 -4.24 1.53
C ASP A 65 -3.18 -3.93 1.47
N ALA A 66 -2.82 -2.65 1.52
CA ALA A 66 -1.42 -2.23 1.66
C ALA A 66 -0.79 -2.77 2.96
N ARG A 67 -1.55 -2.81 4.05
CA ARG A 67 -1.09 -3.36 5.34
C ARG A 67 -0.89 -4.87 5.23
N GLU A 68 -1.86 -5.59 4.67
CA GLU A 68 -1.79 -7.04 4.49
C GLU A 68 -0.62 -7.47 3.59
N ALA A 69 -0.33 -6.69 2.53
CA ALA A 69 0.83 -6.91 1.67
C ALA A 69 2.15 -6.79 2.45
N LEU A 70 2.29 -5.77 3.30
CA LEU A 70 3.49 -5.57 4.12
C LEU A 70 3.62 -6.64 5.22
N GLU A 71 2.51 -7.06 5.84
CA GLU A 71 2.50 -8.17 6.81
C GLU A 71 2.92 -9.48 6.16
N SER A 72 2.43 -9.75 4.96
CA SER A 72 2.86 -10.89 4.14
C SER A 72 4.35 -10.81 3.83
N GLY A 73 4.84 -9.62 3.44
CA GLY A 73 6.26 -9.38 3.23
C GLY A 73 7.09 -9.68 4.47
N LEU A 74 6.65 -9.26 5.66
CA LEU A 74 7.34 -9.53 6.92
C LEU A 74 7.36 -11.01 7.28
N LYS A 75 6.36 -11.80 6.85
CA LYS A 75 6.33 -13.26 7.05
C LYS A 75 7.36 -13.98 6.18
N PHE A 76 7.59 -13.55 4.94
CA PHE A 76 8.46 -14.23 3.98
C PHE A 76 9.88 -13.64 3.87
N ALA A 77 10.03 -12.34 4.12
CA ALA A 77 11.30 -11.60 4.16
C ALA A 77 11.57 -11.12 5.60
N ARG A 78 11.62 -12.09 6.53
CA ARG A 78 11.75 -11.90 7.99
C ARG A 78 13.10 -11.26 8.32
N ARG A 79 13.23 -9.93 8.17
CA ARG A 79 14.28 -9.00 8.68
C ARG A 79 14.48 -7.75 7.82
N ASP A 80 13.74 -7.57 6.72
CA ASP A 80 13.88 -6.34 5.93
C ASP A 80 13.26 -5.13 6.68
N VAL A 81 14.12 -4.23 7.15
CA VAL A 81 13.74 -3.03 7.91
C VAL A 81 12.83 -2.11 7.10
N ARG A 82 12.94 -2.12 5.76
CA ARG A 82 12.12 -1.26 4.89
C ARG A 82 10.64 -1.62 4.99
N LEU A 83 10.30 -2.90 5.18
CA LEU A 83 8.91 -3.33 5.37
C LEU A 83 8.33 -2.77 6.68
N THR A 84 9.11 -2.78 7.76
CA THR A 84 8.71 -2.19 9.04
C THR A 84 8.56 -0.67 8.95
N ILE A 85 9.47 0.01 8.24
CA ILE A 85 9.38 1.46 7.99
C ILE A 85 8.13 1.78 7.17
N ALA A 86 7.88 1.04 6.09
CA ALA A 86 6.70 1.21 5.26
C ALA A 86 5.42 0.97 6.07
N MET A 87 5.42 -0.06 6.93
CA MET A 87 4.30 -0.34 7.84
C MET A 87 4.05 0.81 8.80
N ASN A 88 5.10 1.36 9.41
CA ASN A 88 4.99 2.51 10.31
C ASN A 88 4.48 3.76 9.59
N LYS A 89 4.93 4.02 8.36
CA LYS A 89 4.42 5.11 7.52
C LYS A 89 2.94 4.90 7.16
N LEU A 90 2.54 3.65 6.92
CA LEU A 90 1.16 3.26 6.66
C LEU A 90 0.29 3.23 7.93
N THR A 91 0.85 3.16 9.14
CA THR A 91 0.09 3.21 10.39
C THR A 91 0.09 4.58 11.04
N GLN A 92 0.94 5.52 10.59
CA GLN A 92 0.79 6.96 10.85
C GLN A 92 -0.53 7.44 10.21
N ARG A 93 -1.63 7.17 10.92
CA ARG A 93 -2.96 7.70 10.69
C ARG A 93 -2.91 9.20 10.95
N ARG A 94 -3.70 9.93 10.14
CA ARG A 94 -3.94 11.38 10.23
C ARG A 94 -3.94 11.85 11.68
N SER A 95 -3.29 12.98 11.94
CA SER A 95 -3.23 13.63 13.23
C SER A 95 -4.59 13.59 13.94
N PRO A 96 -4.61 13.39 15.27
CA PRO A 96 -5.84 13.51 16.03
C PRO A 96 -6.55 14.82 15.65
N VAL A 97 -7.89 14.78 15.61
CA VAL A 97 -8.72 15.93 15.19
C VAL A 97 -8.33 17.18 15.98
N PHE A 98 -7.97 17.00 17.25
CA PHE A 98 -7.30 18.00 18.05
C PHE A 98 -5.86 17.58 18.32
N SER A 99 -4.90 18.29 17.71
CA SER A 99 -3.46 18.11 17.91
C SER A 99 -3.00 18.44 19.33
N PHE A 100 -3.77 19.26 20.06
CA PHE A 100 -3.50 19.63 21.46
C PHE A 100 -4.00 18.60 22.49
N LEU A 101 -4.87 17.66 22.09
CA LEU A 101 -5.35 16.58 22.97
C LEU A 101 -4.57 15.29 22.71
N SER A 102 -4.19 14.59 23.79
CA SER A 102 -3.54 13.29 23.69
C SER A 102 -4.40 12.29 22.91
N ARG A 103 -3.75 11.32 22.26
CA ARG A 103 -4.42 10.25 21.49
C ARG A 103 -5.36 9.38 22.34
N ARG A 104 -5.09 9.27 23.65
CA ARG A 104 -5.96 8.56 24.62
C ARG A 104 -7.14 9.40 25.10
N HIS A 105 -7.22 10.67 24.71
CA HIS A 105 -8.29 11.55 25.14
C HIS A 105 -9.64 11.06 24.55
N PRO A 106 -10.68 10.89 25.38
CA PRO A 106 -11.98 10.37 24.94
C PRO A 106 -12.55 11.09 23.72
N LEU A 107 -12.37 12.42 23.65
CA LEU A 107 -12.82 13.26 22.53
C LEU A 107 -12.12 12.90 21.21
N ASN A 108 -10.81 12.70 21.20
CA ASN A 108 -10.09 12.30 19.99
C ASN A 108 -10.50 10.90 19.52
N ARG A 109 -10.81 10.00 20.47
CA ARG A 109 -11.32 8.65 20.16
C ARG A 109 -12.73 8.69 19.57
N GLN A 110 -13.65 9.43 20.19
CA GLN A 110 -15.03 9.56 19.72
C GLN A 110 -15.12 10.25 18.36
N LEU A 111 -14.37 11.34 18.15
CA LEU A 111 -14.35 12.07 16.88
C LEU A 111 -13.63 11.28 15.77
N GLY A 112 -12.62 10.50 16.11
CA GLY A 112 -12.00 9.56 15.17
C GLY A 112 -12.99 8.51 14.66
N MET A 113 -13.83 7.96 15.55
CA MET A 113 -14.89 7.02 15.19
C MET A 113 -16.00 7.70 14.38
N LEU A 114 -16.43 8.90 14.78
CA LEU A 114 -17.46 9.67 14.08
C LEU A 114 -17.04 10.00 12.64
N ARG A 115 -15.80 10.48 12.46
CA ARG A 115 -15.22 10.78 11.14
C ARG A 115 -15.12 9.53 10.25
N HIS A 116 -14.80 8.38 10.84
CA HIS A 116 -14.74 7.14 10.08
C HIS A 116 -16.14 6.68 9.63
N ARG A 117 -17.16 6.86 10.48
CA ARG A 117 -18.56 6.53 10.18
C ARG A 117 -19.13 7.43 9.08
N THR A 118 -18.86 8.74 9.15
CA THR A 118 -19.30 9.69 8.12
C THR A 118 -18.64 9.42 6.77
N MET A 119 -17.32 9.15 6.72
CA MET A 119 -16.65 8.83 5.45
C MET A 119 -17.16 7.55 4.78
N ARG A 120 -17.61 6.55 5.55
CA ARG A 120 -18.25 5.35 4.99
C ARG A 120 -19.63 5.63 4.39
N LEU A 121 -20.40 6.53 5.01
CA LEU A 121 -21.73 6.92 4.54
C LEU A 121 -21.64 7.79 3.27
N PHE A 122 -20.66 8.69 3.18
CA PHE A 122 -20.48 9.55 2.01
C PHE A 122 -19.73 8.87 0.85
N GLY A 123 -18.95 7.81 1.10
CA GLY A 123 -18.26 7.05 0.05
C GLY A 123 -19.13 6.01 -0.68
N GLN A 124 -20.36 5.74 -0.22
CA GLN A 124 -21.32 4.84 -0.88
C GLN A 124 -22.37 5.60 -1.73
N ALA A 125 -22.28 6.92 -1.81
CA ALA A 125 -23.23 7.79 -2.49
C ALA A 125 -22.68 8.42 -3.79
N SER A 126 -21.71 7.80 -4.45
CA SER A 126 -21.13 8.28 -5.72
C SER A 126 -20.72 7.11 -6.61
#